data_AF-Q0UCG4-F1
#
_entry.id   AF-Q0UCG4-F1
#
_cell.length_a   1.000
_cell.length_b   1.000
_cell.length_c   1.000
_cell.angle_alpha   90.00
_cell.angle_beta   90.00
_cell.angle_gamma   90.00
#
_symmetry.space_group_name_H-M   'P 1'
#
loop_
_entity.id
_entity.type
_entity.pdbx_description
1 polymer ?
#
loop_
_entity_poly.entity_id
_entity_poly.type
_entity_poly.pdbx_seq_one_letter_code
_entity_poly.pdbx_strand_id
1 'polypeptide(L)'
;MRNPLIRLECGVNSYDWGKVGKTSAAAKFHAATASDFSIEEEKPYAELWMGTHPSLPSKDLETKRSLLDLVQENQALLSPEIAQKYENRLPFLFKVLSINKALSIQAHPNKKLAEQLHAKDPKNYPDDNPQARDDHRGHSLRWPLRLPSPRRDRTLPSRPSPPSAPSSAKKKPPTSKTPSRARKPQTRRRMSRPTRKPSSPPSQRS
;
A
#
# COMPACT_ATOMS: atom_id res chain seq x y z
N MET A 1 -23.60 -26.43 9.00
CA MET A 1 -22.30 -27.01 8.60
C MET A 1 -21.20 -26.11 9.15
N ARG A 2 -20.17 -26.66 9.78
CA ARG A 2 -19.04 -25.86 10.28
C ARG A 2 -18.22 -25.41 9.08
N ASN A 3 -17.97 -24.11 8.93
CA ASN A 3 -17.14 -23.61 7.84
C ASN A 3 -15.73 -24.25 7.96
N PRO A 4 -15.18 -24.79 6.87
CA PRO A 4 -13.87 -25.41 6.91
C PRO A 4 -12.81 -24.34 7.20
N LEU A 5 -11.96 -24.60 8.20
CA LEU A 5 -10.77 -23.79 8.49
C LEU A 5 -9.59 -24.45 7.78
N ILE A 6 -9.08 -23.81 6.74
CA ILE A 6 -8.03 -24.35 5.87
C ILE A 6 -6.72 -23.62 6.16
N ARG A 7 -5.66 -24.36 6.50
CA ARG A 7 -4.32 -23.79 6.65
C ARG A 7 -3.65 -23.76 5.28
N LEU A 8 -3.14 -22.60 4.89
CA LEU A 8 -2.55 -22.40 3.57
C LEU A 8 -1.03 -22.42 3.62
N GLU A 9 -0.44 -23.09 2.64
CA GLU A 9 0.93 -22.91 2.20
C GLU A 9 0.95 -21.82 1.11
N CYS A 10 1.60 -20.71 1.39
CA CYS A 10 1.55 -19.51 0.54
C CYS A 10 2.87 -19.32 -0.19
N GLY A 11 2.83 -18.99 -1.48
CA GLY A 11 4.04 -18.81 -2.27
C GLY A 11 4.84 -17.56 -1.88
N VAL A 12 6.16 -17.65 -2.06
CA VAL A 12 7.12 -16.57 -1.79
C VAL A 12 7.84 -16.14 -3.07
N ASN A 13 7.94 -14.84 -3.30
CA ASN A 13 8.69 -14.23 -4.40
C ASN A 13 10.07 -13.75 -3.94
N SER A 14 11.06 -13.96 -4.80
CA SER A 14 12.47 -13.56 -4.58
C SER A 14 12.87 -12.40 -5.48
N TYR A 15 12.50 -11.17 -5.08
CA TYR A 15 12.94 -9.95 -5.77
C TYR A 15 14.15 -9.32 -5.07
N ASP A 16 15.06 -8.70 -5.82
CA ASP A 16 16.35 -8.18 -5.34
C ASP A 16 16.28 -7.11 -4.25
N TRP A 17 15.11 -6.48 -4.07
CA TRP A 17 14.86 -5.51 -3.03
C TRP A 17 14.48 -6.15 -1.68
N GLY A 18 14.23 -7.46 -1.68
CA GLY A 18 13.81 -8.22 -0.52
C GLY A 18 14.89 -8.39 0.55
N LYS A 19 14.46 -8.68 1.78
CA LYS A 19 15.37 -9.11 2.86
C LYS A 19 15.96 -10.48 2.55
N VAL A 20 17.20 -10.68 2.97
CA VAL A 20 18.01 -11.83 2.60
C VAL A 20 17.92 -12.91 3.68
N GLY A 21 17.77 -14.16 3.25
CA GLY A 21 17.75 -15.33 4.12
C GLY A 21 16.73 -15.24 5.26
N LYS A 22 17.14 -15.69 6.46
CA LYS A 22 16.29 -15.74 7.66
C LYS A 22 15.86 -14.37 8.18
N THR A 23 16.46 -13.29 7.70
CA THR A 23 16.04 -11.93 8.08
C THR A 23 14.70 -11.53 7.45
N SER A 24 14.28 -12.23 6.39
CA SER A 24 12.99 -12.00 5.73
C SER A 24 11.83 -12.61 6.52
N ALA A 25 10.82 -11.79 6.78
CA ALA A 25 9.54 -12.25 7.32
C ALA A 25 8.81 -13.16 6.31
N ALA A 26 8.91 -12.85 5.01
CA ALA A 26 8.29 -13.66 3.96
C ALA A 26 8.90 -15.07 3.94
N ALA A 27 10.23 -15.18 4.02
CA ALA A 27 10.92 -16.47 4.10
C ALA A 27 10.52 -17.27 5.35
N LYS A 28 10.53 -16.62 6.52
CA LYS A 28 10.17 -17.27 7.79
C LYS A 28 8.73 -17.77 7.82
N PHE A 29 7.79 -16.99 7.30
CA PHE A 29 6.38 -17.39 7.28
C PHE A 29 6.13 -18.51 6.26
N HIS A 30 6.79 -18.47 5.10
CA HIS A 30 6.72 -19.58 4.15
C HIS A 30 7.31 -20.86 4.74
N ALA A 31 8.49 -20.80 5.35
CA ALA A 31 9.14 -21.94 6.02
C ALA A 31 8.35 -22.51 7.21
N ALA A 32 7.48 -21.71 7.84
CA ALA A 32 6.60 -22.18 8.91
C ALA A 32 5.42 -23.03 8.40
N THR A 33 5.18 -23.05 7.09
CA THR A 33 4.10 -23.83 6.46
C THR A 33 4.62 -24.85 5.45
N ALA A 34 5.65 -24.56 4.67
CA ALA A 34 6.17 -25.46 3.65
C ALA A 34 7.07 -26.53 4.27
N SER A 35 6.80 -27.80 3.97
CA SER A 35 7.54 -28.96 4.50
C SER A 35 8.87 -29.23 3.79
N ASP A 36 8.98 -28.81 2.53
CA ASP A 36 10.07 -29.06 1.59
C ASP A 36 10.89 -27.79 1.30
N PHE A 37 10.77 -26.77 2.14
CA PHE A 37 11.43 -25.49 1.94
C PHE A 37 12.53 -25.24 2.97
N SER A 38 13.75 -24.99 2.49
CA SER A 38 14.86 -24.48 3.28
C SER A 38 15.16 -23.03 2.89
N ILE A 39 15.40 -22.19 3.90
CA ILE A 39 15.76 -20.79 3.66
C ILE A 39 17.22 -20.74 3.21
N GLU A 40 17.43 -20.26 1.99
CA GLU A 40 18.76 -19.98 1.45
C GLU A 40 19.28 -18.65 2.02
N GLU A 41 20.41 -18.67 2.74
CA GLU A 41 20.87 -17.50 3.51
C GLU A 41 21.28 -16.31 2.65
N GLU A 42 21.65 -16.50 1.38
CA GLU A 42 22.07 -15.42 0.47
C GLU A 42 20.94 -14.94 -0.46
N LYS A 43 19.81 -15.65 -0.49
CA LYS A 43 18.70 -15.36 -1.39
C LYS A 43 17.79 -14.28 -0.82
N PRO A 44 17.37 -13.28 -1.63
CA PRO A 44 16.37 -12.33 -1.21
C PRO A 44 14.97 -12.96 -1.26
N TYR A 45 14.15 -12.67 -0.24
CA TYR A 45 12.74 -13.04 -0.16
C TYR A 45 11.91 -11.80 0.13
N ALA A 46 11.14 -11.37 -0.86
CA ALA A 46 10.58 -10.04 -0.95
C ALA A 46 9.08 -9.99 -0.62
N GLU A 47 8.29 -10.92 -1.18
CA GLU A 47 6.84 -10.94 -0.99
C GLU A 47 6.35 -12.35 -0.66
N LEU A 48 5.44 -12.49 0.30
CA LEU A 48 4.61 -13.69 0.49
C LEU A 48 3.20 -13.38 0.02
N TRP A 49 2.60 -14.22 -0.84
CA TRP A 49 1.28 -13.97 -1.44
C TRP A 49 0.23 -14.92 -0.89
N MET A 50 -0.87 -14.33 -0.42
CA MET A 50 -2.05 -15.03 0.11
C MET A 50 -3.26 -14.64 -0.72
N GLY A 51 -3.77 -15.59 -1.51
CA GLY A 51 -4.95 -15.38 -2.32
C GLY A 51 -5.09 -16.38 -3.47
N THR A 52 -5.90 -16.00 -4.44
CA THR A 52 -6.27 -16.83 -5.61
C THR A 52 -5.54 -16.41 -6.89
N HIS A 53 -4.38 -15.75 -6.74
CA HIS A 53 -3.64 -15.25 -7.89
C HIS A 53 -2.92 -16.39 -8.62
N PRO A 54 -3.09 -16.55 -9.96
CA PRO A 54 -2.59 -17.71 -10.69
C PRO A 54 -1.06 -17.80 -10.75
N SER A 55 -0.36 -16.67 -10.82
CA SER A 55 1.11 -16.65 -10.92
C SER A 55 1.84 -17.15 -9.68
N LEU A 56 1.20 -17.08 -8.50
CA LEU A 56 1.80 -17.55 -7.25
C LEU A 56 0.68 -18.10 -6.35
N PRO A 57 0.20 -19.32 -6.62
CA PRO A 57 -0.98 -19.87 -5.98
C PRO A 57 -0.71 -20.15 -4.50
N SER A 58 -1.66 -19.76 -3.64
CA SER A 58 -1.75 -20.34 -2.30
C SER A 58 -2.36 -21.73 -2.39
N LYS A 59 -1.88 -22.68 -1.59
CA LYS A 59 -2.33 -24.07 -1.61
C LYS A 59 -2.80 -24.49 -0.23
N ASP A 60 -3.76 -25.40 -0.17
CA ASP A 60 -4.07 -26.10 1.08
C ASP A 60 -2.86 -26.92 1.53
N LEU A 61 -2.49 -26.80 2.80
CA LEU A 61 -1.34 -27.46 3.37
C LEU A 61 -1.50 -29.00 3.35
N GLU A 62 -2.71 -29.50 3.55
CA GLU A 62 -3.01 -30.94 3.64
C GLU A 62 -3.16 -31.57 2.27
N THR A 63 -4.07 -31.05 1.43
CA THR A 63 -4.37 -31.65 0.12
C THR A 63 -3.48 -31.16 -1.01
N LYS A 64 -2.69 -30.09 -0.78
CA LYS A 64 -1.86 -29.41 -1.79
C LYS A 64 -2.63 -28.81 -2.98
N ARG A 65 -3.97 -28.84 -2.93
CA ARG A 65 -4.84 -28.21 -3.94
C ARG A 65 -4.72 -26.71 -3.88
N SER A 66 -4.86 -26.03 -5.03
CA SER A 66 -4.79 -24.57 -5.04
C SER A 66 -6.02 -23.97 -4.37
N LEU A 67 -5.85 -22.83 -3.71
CA LEU A 67 -6.95 -22.09 -3.12
C LEU A 67 -7.96 -21.66 -4.19
N LEU A 68 -7.49 -21.39 -5.41
CA LEU A 68 -8.36 -21.06 -6.55
C LEU A 68 -9.33 -22.20 -6.86
N ASP A 69 -8.83 -23.44 -6.96
CA ASP A 69 -9.69 -24.61 -7.22
C ASP A 69 -10.68 -24.83 -6.08
N LEU A 70 -10.21 -24.68 -4.83
CA LEU A 70 -11.05 -24.86 -3.65
C LEU A 70 -12.20 -23.86 -3.61
N VAL A 71 -11.96 -22.58 -3.92
CA VAL A 71 -13.03 -21.57 -3.93
C VAL A 71 -13.98 -21.71 -5.12
N GLN A 72 -13.54 -22.29 -6.23
CA GLN A 72 -14.38 -22.56 -7.39
C GLN A 72 -15.35 -23.73 -7.16
N GLU A 73 -14.88 -24.77 -6.49
CA GLU A 73 -15.67 -25.98 -6.24
C GLU A 73 -16.54 -25.88 -4.98
N ASN A 74 -16.09 -25.13 -3.97
CA ASN A 74 -16.77 -25.04 -2.68
C ASN A 74 -17.44 -23.69 -2.47
N GLN A 75 -18.73 -23.64 -2.78
CA GLN A 75 -19.60 -22.48 -2.59
C GLN A 75 -19.80 -22.07 -1.13
N ALA A 76 -19.31 -22.85 -0.14
CA ALA A 76 -19.32 -22.43 1.26
C ALA A 76 -18.16 -21.50 1.63
N LEU A 77 -17.14 -21.37 0.77
CA LEU A 77 -15.95 -20.54 1.03
C LEU A 77 -16.15 -19.07 0.66
N LEU A 78 -17.07 -18.78 -0.27
CA LEU A 78 -17.43 -17.43 -0.72
C LEU A 78 -18.93 -17.25 -0.62
N SER A 79 -19.39 -16.03 -0.28
CA SER A 79 -20.81 -15.74 -0.38
C SER A 79 -21.25 -15.72 -1.86
N PRO A 80 -22.51 -16.08 -2.19
CA PRO A 80 -23.01 -16.07 -3.56
C PRO A 80 -22.81 -14.72 -4.26
N GLU A 81 -22.97 -13.62 -3.54
CA GLU A 81 -22.77 -12.25 -4.03
C GLU A 81 -21.32 -11.99 -4.50
N ILE A 82 -20.34 -12.44 -3.71
CA ILE A 82 -18.92 -12.27 -4.03
C ILE A 82 -18.51 -13.26 -5.13
N ALA A 83 -18.98 -14.50 -5.06
CA ALA A 83 -18.75 -15.53 -6.07
C ALA A 83 -19.22 -15.08 -7.46
N GLN A 84 -20.43 -14.51 -7.55
CA GLN A 84 -21.00 -14.00 -8.79
C GLN A 84 -20.23 -12.78 -9.32
N LYS A 85 -19.87 -11.83 -8.45
CA LYS A 85 -19.21 -10.59 -8.86
C LYS A 85 -17.76 -10.78 -9.29
N TYR A 86 -17.04 -11.73 -8.68
CA TYR A 86 -15.60 -11.93 -8.87
C TYR A 86 -15.26 -13.32 -9.45
N GLU A 87 -16.22 -13.98 -10.10
CA GLU A 87 -16.03 -15.26 -10.81
C GLU A 87 -15.40 -16.35 -9.94
N ASN A 88 -15.91 -16.52 -8.72
CA ASN A 88 -15.35 -17.44 -7.72
C ASN A 88 -13.85 -17.19 -7.42
N ARG A 89 -13.43 -15.92 -7.38
CA ARG A 89 -12.08 -15.51 -6.94
C ARG A 89 -12.16 -14.58 -5.74
N LEU A 90 -11.05 -14.49 -5.02
CA LEU A 90 -10.95 -13.51 -3.93
C LEU A 90 -10.80 -12.10 -4.52
N PRO A 91 -11.57 -11.11 -4.03
CA PRO A 91 -11.52 -9.73 -4.54
C PRO A 91 -10.29 -8.95 -4.05
N PHE A 92 -9.35 -9.62 -3.38
CA PHE A 92 -8.13 -9.02 -2.86
C PHE A 92 -6.96 -10.01 -2.96
N LEU A 93 -5.76 -9.45 -2.97
CA LEU A 93 -4.51 -10.19 -2.82
C LEU A 93 -3.81 -9.68 -1.57
N PHE A 94 -3.69 -10.53 -0.56
CA PHE A 94 -3.01 -10.18 0.67
C PHE A 94 -1.52 -10.52 0.56
N LYS A 95 -0.66 -9.62 1.06
CA LYS A 95 0.80 -9.76 0.94
C LYS A 95 1.51 -9.43 2.24
N VAL A 96 2.58 -10.17 2.51
CA VAL A 96 3.63 -9.75 3.45
C VAL A 96 4.83 -9.28 2.65
N LEU A 97 5.23 -8.02 2.83
CA LEU A 97 6.42 -7.46 2.19
C LEU A 97 7.59 -7.48 3.17
N SER A 98 8.73 -8.02 2.74
CA SER A 98 9.98 -8.00 3.50
C SER A 98 11.02 -7.16 2.77
N ILE A 99 11.01 -5.86 3.06
CA ILE A 99 11.75 -4.85 2.30
C ILE A 99 13.15 -4.66 2.91
N ASN A 100 14.19 -4.70 2.06
CA ASN A 100 15.58 -4.41 2.39
C ASN A 100 16.10 -3.16 1.67
N LYS A 101 15.80 -3.04 0.38
CA LYS A 101 16.15 -1.86 -0.45
C LYS A 101 14.91 -0.97 -0.63
N ALA A 102 15.13 0.33 -0.78
CA ALA A 102 14.06 1.27 -1.07
C ALA A 102 13.38 0.90 -2.40
N LEU A 103 12.05 0.88 -2.40
CA LEU A 103 11.25 0.69 -3.60
C LEU A 103 11.10 2.02 -4.33
N SER A 104 10.96 1.96 -5.66
CA SER A 104 10.63 3.13 -6.47
C SER A 104 9.35 3.79 -5.96
N ILE A 105 9.29 5.12 -6.05
CA ILE A 105 8.05 5.85 -5.77
C ILE A 105 7.03 5.46 -6.84
N GLN A 106 5.89 4.94 -6.41
CA GLN A 106 4.84 4.46 -7.31
C GLN A 106 3.61 5.37 -7.22
N ALA A 107 3.02 5.68 -8.37
CA ALA A 107 1.71 6.30 -8.48
C ALA A 107 0.81 5.36 -9.27
N HIS A 108 -0.39 5.09 -8.75
CA HIS A 108 -1.36 4.27 -9.44
C HIS A 108 -2.27 5.15 -10.31
N PRO A 109 -2.42 4.85 -11.61
CA PRO A 109 -3.31 5.62 -12.48
C PRO A 109 -4.76 5.49 -12.02
N ASN A 110 -5.57 6.51 -12.31
CA ASN A 110 -7.02 6.39 -12.18
C ASN A 110 -7.59 5.52 -13.32
N LYS A 111 -8.85 5.11 -13.20
CA LYS A 111 -9.52 4.21 -14.18
C LYS A 111 -9.34 4.65 -15.63
N LYS A 112 -9.67 5.92 -15.93
CA LYS A 112 -9.57 6.48 -17.28
C LYS A 112 -8.14 6.45 -17.81
N LEU A 113 -7.15 6.74 -16.98
CA LEU A 113 -5.75 6.72 -17.37
C LEU A 113 -5.24 5.29 -17.56
N ALA A 114 -5.66 4.34 -16.72
CA ALA A 114 -5.29 2.94 -16.86
C ALA A 114 -5.78 2.34 -18.20
N GLU A 115 -7.03 2.63 -18.60
CA GLU A 115 -7.59 2.21 -19.89
C GLU A 115 -6.78 2.76 -21.07
N GLN A 116 -6.40 4.04 -21.00
CA GLN A 116 -5.57 4.68 -22.03
C GLN A 116 -4.15 4.09 -22.09
N LEU A 117 -3.56 3.77 -20.94
CA LEU A 117 -2.22 3.20 -20.86
C LEU A 117 -2.20 1.75 -21.36
N HIS A 118 -3.17 0.92 -20.96
CA HIS A 118 -3.31 -0.44 -21.46
C HIS A 118 -3.50 -0.48 -22.98
N ALA A 119 -4.38 0.37 -23.53
CA ALA A 119 -4.61 0.43 -24.97
C ALA A 119 -3.37 0.87 -25.78
N LYS A 120 -2.48 1.67 -25.17
CA LYS A 120 -1.26 2.16 -25.82
C LYS A 120 -0.08 1.20 -25.69
N ASP A 121 0.07 0.57 -24.53
CA ASP A 121 1.19 -0.29 -24.20
C ASP A 121 0.73 -1.45 -23.29
N PRO A 122 0.06 -2.46 -23.87
CA PRO A 122 -0.47 -3.59 -23.10
C PRO A 122 0.63 -4.46 -22.51
N LYS A 123 1.88 -4.35 -22.99
CA LYS A 123 3.00 -5.14 -22.45
C LYS A 123 3.42 -4.64 -21.07
N ASN A 124 3.52 -3.32 -20.88
CA ASN A 124 3.89 -2.72 -19.60
C ASN A 124 2.69 -2.45 -18.69
N TYR A 125 1.49 -2.35 -19.26
CA TYR A 125 0.23 -2.21 -18.54
C TYR A 125 -0.68 -3.39 -18.89
N PRO A 126 -0.44 -4.60 -18.36
CA PRO A 126 -1.11 -5.83 -18.80
C PRO A 126 -2.60 -5.92 -18.46
N ASP A 127 -3.08 -5.13 -17.49
CA ASP A 127 -4.43 -5.30 -16.97
C ASP A 127 -5.38 -4.21 -17.50
N ASP A 128 -6.40 -4.64 -18.23
CA ASP A 128 -7.59 -3.85 -18.60
C ASP A 128 -8.76 -4.08 -17.63
N ASN A 129 -8.56 -4.84 -16.54
CA ASN A 129 -9.61 -5.52 -15.76
C ASN A 129 -10.88 -4.66 -15.48
N PRO A 130 -12.02 -4.97 -16.14
CA PRO A 130 -13.31 -4.33 -15.92
C PRO A 130 -14.00 -4.64 -14.57
N GLN A 131 -13.70 -5.77 -13.90
CA GLN A 131 -14.48 -6.23 -12.74
C GLN A 131 -14.05 -5.64 -11.38
N ALA A 132 -12.89 -5.00 -11.31
CA ALA A 132 -12.56 -4.12 -10.18
C ALA A 132 -13.35 -2.78 -10.23
N ARG A 133 -14.27 -2.59 -11.19
CA ARG A 133 -14.65 -1.26 -11.69
C ARG A 133 -16.14 -0.90 -11.66
N ASP A 134 -16.94 -1.55 -10.81
CA ASP A 134 -18.25 -1.03 -10.40
C ASP A 134 -18.23 -0.59 -8.95
N ASP A 135 -18.62 0.67 -8.77
CA ASP A 135 -18.54 1.54 -7.59
C ASP A 135 -17.21 2.32 -7.49
N HIS A 136 -17.27 3.53 -6.92
CA HIS A 136 -16.23 4.58 -6.86
C HIS A 136 -14.94 4.18 -6.08
N ARG A 137 -14.55 2.91 -6.07
CA ARG A 137 -13.48 2.31 -5.25
C ARG A 137 -12.56 1.35 -6.00
N GLY A 138 -12.60 1.31 -7.34
CA GLY A 138 -11.67 0.56 -8.19
C GLY A 138 -10.24 1.11 -8.24
N HIS A 139 -9.67 1.42 -7.09
CA HIS A 139 -8.25 1.70 -6.90
C HIS A 139 -7.57 0.39 -6.48
N SER A 140 -6.31 0.15 -6.88
CA SER A 140 -5.47 -0.79 -6.14
C SER A 140 -5.19 -0.17 -4.77
N LEU A 141 -6.16 -0.23 -3.86
CA LEU A 141 -6.07 0.29 -2.51
C LEU A 141 -5.11 -0.61 -1.75
N ARG A 142 -3.86 -0.17 -1.65
CA ARG A 142 -2.89 -0.79 -0.75
C ARG A 142 -3.02 -0.16 0.62
N TRP A 143 -3.24 -1.01 1.62
CA TRP A 143 -3.29 -0.63 3.03
C TRP A 143 -2.08 -1.24 3.76
N PRO A 144 -0.92 -0.54 3.77
CA PRO A 144 0.26 -1.08 4.41
C PRO A 144 0.09 -1.09 5.93
N LEU A 145 0.19 -2.27 6.53
CA LEU A 145 0.30 -2.43 7.97
C LEU A 145 1.73 -2.84 8.32
N ARG A 146 2.38 -2.10 9.22
CA ARG A 146 3.74 -2.40 9.67
C ARG A 146 3.71 -3.52 10.71
N LEU A 147 4.31 -4.66 10.36
CA LEU A 147 4.55 -5.73 11.33
C LEU A 147 5.62 -5.30 12.36
N PRO A 148 5.44 -5.60 13.65
CA PRO A 148 6.43 -5.28 14.67
C PRO A 148 7.74 -6.02 14.37
N SER A 149 8.85 -5.28 14.40
CA SER A 149 10.18 -5.89 14.40
C SER A 149 10.56 -6.24 15.85
N PRO A 150 11.19 -7.40 16.11
CA PRO A 150 11.74 -7.68 17.43
C PRO A 150 12.68 -6.53 17.81
N ARG A 151 12.41 -5.89 18.96
CA ARG A 151 13.28 -4.84 19.49
C ARG A 151 14.64 -5.48 19.72
N ARG A 152 15.68 -5.02 19.03
CA ARG A 152 17.03 -5.17 19.58
C ARG A 152 17.03 -4.36 20.87
N ASP A 153 17.48 -4.99 21.94
CA ASP A 153 17.66 -4.33 23.22
C ASP A 153 18.57 -3.11 22.98
N ARG A 154 17.97 -1.92 23.01
CA ARG A 154 18.65 -0.66 22.76
C ARG A 154 18.96 -0.10 24.13
N THR A 155 20.13 -0.45 24.66
CA THR A 155 20.84 0.48 25.53
C THR A 155 21.07 1.75 24.70
N LEU A 156 20.26 2.77 24.96
CA LEU A 156 20.40 4.08 24.31
C LEU A 156 21.74 4.68 24.78
N PRO A 157 22.68 5.06 23.89
CA PRO A 157 23.72 6.00 24.30
C PRO A 157 23.04 7.32 24.67
N SER A 158 23.42 7.86 25.83
CA SER A 158 22.92 9.13 26.35
C SER A 158 23.09 10.24 25.31
N ARG A 159 22.03 11.04 25.16
CA ARG A 159 21.99 12.21 24.27
C ARG A 159 23.10 13.19 24.67
N PRO A 160 23.95 13.68 23.75
CA PRO A 160 24.94 14.69 24.10
C PRO A 160 24.25 15.99 24.53
N SER A 161 24.74 16.57 25.62
CA SER A 161 24.25 17.81 26.19
C SER A 161 24.37 18.98 25.20
N PRO A 162 23.43 19.94 25.20
CA PRO A 162 23.54 21.13 24.36
C PRO A 162 24.75 21.98 24.78
N PRO A 163 25.39 22.71 23.83
CA PRO A 163 26.52 23.58 24.14
C PRO A 163 26.08 24.73 25.07
N SER A 164 26.93 25.03 26.05
CA SER A 164 26.76 26.09 27.03
C SER A 164 26.79 27.48 26.36
N ALA A 165 25.81 28.32 26.70
CA ALA A 165 25.74 29.71 26.23
C ALA A 165 26.90 30.55 26.83
N PRO A 166 27.45 31.53 26.09
CA PRO A 166 28.54 32.37 26.58
C PRO A 166 28.07 33.33 27.68
N SER A 167 28.94 33.45 28.69
CA SER A 167 28.78 34.28 29.87
C SER A 167 29.03 35.77 29.58
N SER A 168 28.27 36.63 30.28
CA SER A 168 28.57 38.02 30.62
C SER A 168 28.30 39.13 29.59
N ALA A 169 27.17 39.84 29.77
CA ALA A 169 27.07 41.27 29.46
C ALA A 169 26.20 41.99 30.52
N LYS A 170 26.78 43.04 31.10
CA LYS A 170 26.31 43.82 32.26
C LYS A 170 24.96 44.51 32.04
N LYS A 171 24.04 44.38 33.00
CA LYS A 171 22.81 45.18 33.13
C LYS A 171 23.15 46.65 33.48
N LYS A 172 22.61 47.62 32.73
CA LYS A 172 22.36 48.99 33.21
C LYS A 172 20.84 49.19 33.43
N PRO A 173 20.41 49.92 34.47
CA PRO A 173 19.01 50.03 34.89
C PRO A 173 18.19 51.04 34.05
N PRO A 174 16.84 51.00 34.12
CA PRO A 174 15.95 51.69 33.19
C PRO A 174 15.57 53.10 33.67
N THR A 175 15.36 54.01 32.73
CA THR A 175 14.61 55.26 32.98
C THR A 175 13.54 55.48 31.92
N SER A 176 12.44 56.04 32.43
CA SER A 176 11.10 56.17 31.88
C SER A 176 10.97 57.20 30.75
N LYS A 177 9.99 57.00 29.86
CA LYS A 177 8.93 57.99 29.51
C LYS A 177 7.93 57.42 28.49
N THR A 178 6.66 57.71 28.77
CA THR A 178 5.41 57.35 28.09
C THR A 178 5.10 58.35 26.92
N PRO A 179 3.92 58.33 26.28
CA PRO A 179 3.59 57.69 24.99
C PRO A 179 3.24 58.70 23.86
N SER A 180 3.13 58.23 22.60
CA SER A 180 2.37 58.92 21.53
C SER A 180 2.12 57.93 20.38
N ARG A 181 0.91 57.39 20.19
CA ARG A 181 -0.28 57.95 19.50
C ARG A 181 -0.42 57.39 18.07
N ALA A 182 -1.47 56.60 17.91
CA ALA A 182 -2.36 56.45 16.74
C ALA A 182 -1.77 56.02 15.37
N ARG A 183 -2.33 54.95 14.77
CA ARG A 183 -3.50 55.04 13.87
C ARG A 183 -3.94 53.65 13.36
N LYS A 184 -5.22 53.65 12.98
CA LYS A 184 -6.19 52.60 12.63
C LYS A 184 -5.89 51.80 11.32
N PRO A 185 -6.73 50.77 11.02
CA PRO A 185 -6.42 49.64 10.16
C PRO A 185 -6.90 49.82 8.71
N GLN A 186 -6.53 48.91 7.80
CA GLN A 186 -7.25 48.80 6.54
C GLN A 186 -7.40 47.35 6.06
N THR A 187 -8.63 47.08 5.70
CA THR A 187 -9.27 45.80 5.42
C THR A 187 -9.38 45.61 3.91
N ARG A 188 -9.52 44.34 3.50
CA ARG A 188 -10.41 43.87 2.41
C ARG A 188 -9.95 44.16 0.95
N ARG A 189 -9.90 43.11 0.13
CA ARG A 189 -11.00 42.78 -0.80
C ARG A 189 -10.79 41.49 -1.60
N ARG A 190 -11.91 40.81 -1.73
CA ARG A 190 -12.26 39.63 -2.53
C ARG A 190 -12.91 40.13 -3.83
N MET A 191 -12.56 39.56 -4.99
CA MET A 191 -13.25 39.73 -6.28
C MET A 191 -13.09 38.38 -7.00
N SER A 192 -14.09 37.49 -7.07
CA SER A 192 -15.27 37.48 -7.96
C SER A 192 -14.94 37.12 -9.43
N ARG A 193 -15.31 35.89 -9.81
CA ARG A 193 -15.47 35.38 -11.21
C ARG A 193 -16.50 36.20 -11.99
N PRO A 194 -16.49 36.07 -13.33
CA PRO A 194 -17.73 35.75 -14.03
C PRO A 194 -17.61 34.58 -15.01
N THR A 195 -18.78 34.00 -15.29
CA THR A 195 -19.13 32.83 -16.07
C THR A 195 -19.30 33.15 -17.56
N ARG A 196 -19.16 32.15 -18.45
CA ARG A 196 -19.79 32.17 -19.78
C ARG A 196 -20.23 30.76 -20.21
N LYS A 197 -21.40 30.76 -20.86
CA LYS A 197 -22.37 29.67 -21.19
C LYS A 197 -22.00 28.86 -22.46
N PRO A 198 -22.76 27.78 -22.79
CA PRO A 198 -22.35 26.67 -23.66
C PRO A 198 -22.73 26.82 -25.14
N SER A 199 -22.15 25.98 -26.00
CA SER A 199 -22.56 25.79 -27.41
C SER A 199 -22.78 24.30 -27.72
N SER A 200 -23.96 23.99 -28.26
CA SER A 200 -24.47 22.68 -28.70
C SER A 200 -23.88 22.19 -30.05
N PRO A 201 -24.14 20.93 -30.48
CA PRO A 201 -23.46 20.26 -31.61
C PRO A 201 -24.32 20.15 -32.90
N PRO A 202 -23.72 19.74 -34.03
CA PRO A 202 -24.41 18.98 -35.08
C PRO A 202 -23.65 17.66 -35.34
N SER A 203 -24.11 16.64 -36.06
CA SER A 203 -25.38 16.16 -36.62
C SER A 203 -25.03 14.75 -37.15
N GLN A 204 -26.00 13.84 -37.12
CA GLN A 204 -25.92 12.52 -37.73
C GLN A 204 -25.79 12.57 -39.27
N ARG A 205 -25.15 11.54 -39.83
CA ARG A 205 -25.30 10.88 -41.16
C ARG A 205 -24.21 9.80 -41.22
N SER A 206 -24.37 8.63 -41.81
CA SER A 206 -25.47 7.87 -42.41
C SER A 206 -25.01 6.41 -42.36
#